data_AF-A0A7Z9TE64-F1
#
_entry.id   AF-A0A7Z9TE64-F1
#
_cell.length_a   1.000
_cell.length_b   1.000
_cell.length_c   1.000
_cell.angle_alpha   90.00
_cell.angle_beta   90.00
_cell.angle_gamma   90.00
#
_symmetry.space_group_name_H-M   'P 1'
#
loop_
_entity.id
_entity.type
_entity.pdbx_description
1 polymer ?
#
loop_
_entity_poly.entity_id
_entity_poly.type
_entity_poly.pdbx_seq_one_letter_code
_entity_poly.pdbx_strand_id
1 'polypeptide(L)'
;MNKSHFPILLYTLMILAMATWGLSWTNAKVLSDYGPSSVVAFWRFFFSSITMIPVLWLTGNDFRVTRQGMKYIFPGAVFISLYNIFFFVGTDRGSASVGGIIVPTFNPIITFIISVLLLKQVFYRKDIMGLVLGFTGGVIVLQAWTLSLEQMIA
;
A
#
# COMPACT_ATOMS: atom_id res chain seq x y z
N MET A 1 -29.13 -1.44 -4.47
CA MET A 1 -28.40 -2.71 -4.26
C MET A 1 -28.96 -3.42 -3.04
N ASN A 2 -29.41 -4.67 -3.21
CA ASN A 2 -30.05 -5.46 -2.14
C ASN A 2 -29.03 -5.75 -1.03
N LYS A 3 -29.37 -5.47 0.24
CA LYS A 3 -28.41 -5.47 1.37
C LYS A 3 -27.79 -6.86 1.66
N SER A 4 -28.37 -7.95 1.16
CA SER A 4 -27.89 -9.33 1.38
C SER A 4 -26.71 -9.75 0.50
N HIS A 5 -26.54 -9.20 -0.70
CA HIS A 5 -25.41 -9.53 -1.60
C HIS A 5 -24.20 -8.61 -1.43
N PHE A 6 -24.37 -7.51 -0.69
CA PHE A 6 -23.32 -6.54 -0.41
C PHE A 6 -22.08 -7.15 0.28
N PRO A 7 -22.18 -8.02 1.31
CA PRO A 7 -20.99 -8.59 1.95
C PRO A 7 -20.20 -9.50 1.02
N ILE A 8 -20.87 -10.38 0.25
CA ILE A 8 -20.19 -11.29 -0.69
C ILE A 8 -19.46 -10.50 -1.77
N LEU A 9 -20.13 -9.49 -2.36
CA LEU A 9 -19.51 -8.63 -3.36
C LEU A 9 -18.29 -7.89 -2.77
N LEU A 10 -18.41 -7.34 -1.57
CA LEU A 10 -17.32 -6.64 -0.91
C LEU A 10 -16.12 -7.54 -0.64
N TYR A 11 -16.34 -8.75 -0.13
CA TYR A 11 -15.25 -9.72 0.09
C TYR A 11 -14.58 -10.14 -1.21
N THR A 12 -15.35 -10.41 -2.28
CA THR A 12 -14.80 -10.73 -3.60
C THR A 12 -13.96 -9.58 -4.14
N LEU A 13 -14.45 -8.34 -4.06
CA LEU A 13 -13.72 -7.15 -4.49
C LEU A 13 -12.44 -6.94 -3.66
N MET A 14 -12.48 -7.21 -2.35
CA MET A 14 -11.30 -7.14 -1.50
C MET A 14 -10.23 -8.17 -1.89
N ILE A 15 -10.62 -9.42 -2.19
CA ILE A 15 -9.68 -10.45 -2.62
C ILE A 15 -9.03 -10.05 -3.94
N LEU A 16 -9.82 -9.58 -4.91
CA LEU A 16 -9.30 -9.09 -6.20
C LEU A 16 -8.37 -7.89 -6.01
N ALA A 17 -8.72 -6.94 -5.13
CA ALA A 17 -7.88 -5.79 -4.81
C ALA A 17 -6.54 -6.22 -4.20
N MET A 18 -6.54 -7.19 -3.28
CA MET A 18 -5.31 -7.67 -2.65
C MET A 18 -4.44 -8.49 -3.61
N ALA A 19 -5.05 -9.30 -4.48
CA ALA A 19 -4.32 -10.04 -5.52
C ALA A 19 -3.65 -9.11 -6.54
N THR A 20 -4.38 -8.10 -7.02
CA THR A 20 -3.84 -7.06 -7.92
C THR A 20 -2.77 -6.21 -7.25
N TRP A 21 -2.91 -5.95 -5.95
CA TRP A 21 -1.89 -5.24 -5.18
C TRP A 21 -0.60 -6.07 -5.04
N GLY A 22 -0.71 -7.38 -4.78
CA GLY A 22 0.44 -8.30 -4.75
C GLY A 22 1.22 -8.34 -6.07
N LEU A 23 0.51 -8.40 -7.21
CA LEU A 23 1.11 -8.35 -8.56
C LEU A 23 1.83 -7.03 -8.85
N SER A 24 1.46 -5.94 -8.19
CA SER A 24 2.12 -4.65 -8.37
C SER A 24 3.60 -4.68 -7.95
N TRP A 25 3.98 -5.53 -6.98
CA TRP A 25 5.35 -5.62 -6.48
C TRP A 25 6.27 -6.32 -7.47
N THR A 26 5.83 -7.45 -8.02
CA THR A 26 6.59 -8.19 -9.05
C THR A 26 6.74 -7.37 -10.32
N ASN A 27 5.67 -6.69 -10.74
CA ASN A 27 5.73 -5.80 -11.90
C ASN A 27 6.65 -4.60 -11.66
N ALA A 28 6.66 -4.03 -10.45
CA ALA A 28 7.54 -2.91 -10.13
C ALA A 28 9.03 -3.26 -10.27
N LYS A 29 9.44 -4.48 -9.88
CA LYS A 29 10.82 -4.95 -10.08
C LYS A 29 11.16 -5.15 -11.55
N VAL A 30 10.25 -5.71 -12.33
CA VAL A 30 10.47 -5.83 -13.78
C VAL A 30 10.60 -4.45 -14.40
N LEU A 31 9.72 -3.50 -14.05
CA LEU A 31 9.76 -2.14 -14.59
C LEU A 31 10.97 -1.31 -14.13
N SER A 32 11.59 -1.61 -12.98
CA SER A 32 12.80 -0.88 -12.55
C SER A 32 13.98 -1.11 -13.50
N ASP A 33 14.00 -2.23 -14.22
CA ASP A 33 15.06 -2.53 -15.19
C ASP A 33 14.93 -1.72 -16.50
N TYR A 34 13.74 -1.19 -16.80
CA TYR A 34 13.45 -0.49 -18.07
C TYR A 34 13.62 1.04 -17.99
N GLY A 35 13.90 1.60 -16.82
CA GLY A 35 14.15 3.03 -16.70
C GLY A 35 14.21 3.55 -15.27
N PRO A 36 14.53 4.83 -15.09
CA PRO A 36 14.64 5.43 -13.76
C PRO A 36 13.33 5.31 -12.97
N SER A 37 13.44 5.00 -11.68
CA SER A 37 12.30 4.84 -10.75
C SER A 37 11.31 6.01 -10.78
N SER A 38 11.81 7.23 -11.00
CA SER A 38 11.00 8.45 -11.10
C SER A 38 10.07 8.45 -12.32
N VAL A 39 10.54 7.94 -13.47
CA VAL A 39 9.76 7.87 -14.71
C VAL A 39 8.66 6.81 -14.58
N VAL A 40 9.00 5.65 -14.02
CA VAL A 40 8.03 4.57 -13.76
C VAL A 40 6.95 5.03 -12.78
N ALA A 41 7.35 5.71 -11.69
CA ALA A 41 6.41 6.28 -10.72
C ALA A 41 5.50 7.33 -11.36
N PHE A 42 6.04 8.21 -12.21
CA PHE A 42 5.24 9.20 -12.94
C PHE A 42 4.15 8.53 -13.78
N TRP A 43 4.51 7.54 -14.61
CA TRP A 43 3.54 6.83 -15.45
C TRP A 43 2.48 6.09 -14.61
N ARG A 44 2.88 5.46 -13.51
CA ARG A 44 1.96 4.81 -12.57
C ARG A 44 0.87 5.78 -12.09
N PHE A 45 1.26 6.96 -11.62
CA PHE A 45 0.30 7.96 -11.13
C PHE A 45 -0.48 8.66 -12.24
N PHE A 46 0.12 8.85 -13.42
CA PHE A 46 -0.57 9.38 -14.59
C PHE A 46 -1.74 8.48 -15.00
N PHE A 47 -1.50 7.19 -15.20
CA PHE A 47 -2.57 6.23 -15.52
C PHE A 47 -3.56 6.05 -14.36
N SER A 48 -3.09 6.07 -13.11
CA SER A 48 -3.97 6.04 -11.94
C SER A 48 -4.93 7.25 -11.88
N SER A 49 -4.48 8.42 -12.33
CA SER A 49 -5.30 9.63 -12.35
C SER A 49 -6.35 9.56 -13.46
N ILE A 50 -5.96 9.06 -14.65
CA ILE A 50 -6.90 8.86 -15.77
C ILE A 50 -7.97 7.83 -15.41
N THR A 51 -7.58 6.71 -14.78
CA THR A 51 -8.52 5.65 -14.38
C THR A 51 -9.48 6.09 -13.29
N MET A 52 -9.16 7.14 -12.52
CA MET A 52 -10.12 7.74 -11.59
C MET A 52 -11.24 8.53 -12.27
N ILE A 53 -11.06 8.97 -13.52
CA ILE A 53 -12.08 9.71 -14.26
C ILE A 53 -13.38 8.89 -14.43
N PRO A 54 -13.35 7.66 -14.97
CA PRO A 54 -14.57 6.85 -15.09
C PRO A 54 -15.14 6.46 -13.72
N VAL A 55 -14.30 6.27 -12.69
CA VAL A 55 -14.78 5.97 -11.33
C VAL A 55 -15.61 7.13 -10.77
N LEU A 56 -15.17 8.37 -10.96
CA LEU A 56 -15.91 9.56 -10.53
C LEU A 56 -17.23 9.72 -11.30
N TRP A 57 -17.23 9.47 -12.61
CA TRP A 57 -18.46 9.46 -13.41
C TRP A 57 -19.45 8.38 -12.97
N LEU A 58 -18.98 7.14 -12.74
CA LEU A 58 -19.84 6.04 -12.30
C LEU A 58 -20.41 6.24 -10.90
N THR A 59 -19.68 6.94 -10.02
CA THR A 59 -20.11 7.23 -8.65
C THR A 59 -20.93 8.52 -8.54
N GLY A 60 -21.07 9.29 -9.62
CA GLY A 60 -21.79 10.57 -9.64
C GLY A 60 -21.13 11.67 -8.80
N ASN A 61 -19.84 11.52 -8.49
CA ASN A 61 -19.09 12.50 -7.71
C ASN A 61 -18.56 13.63 -8.61
N ASP A 62 -18.64 14.86 -8.12
CA ASP A 62 -18.08 16.01 -8.81
C ASP A 62 -16.54 15.99 -8.78
N PHE A 63 -15.91 16.41 -9.88
CA PHE A 63 -14.45 16.65 -9.97
C PHE A 63 -14.00 17.89 -9.17
N ARG A 64 -14.90 18.58 -8.49
CA ARG A 64 -14.62 19.84 -7.83
C ARG A 64 -13.83 19.60 -6.54
N VAL A 65 -12.59 20.05 -6.54
CA VAL A 65 -11.76 20.06 -5.33
C VAL A 65 -12.11 21.31 -4.50
N THR A 66 -12.68 21.10 -3.32
CA THR A 66 -12.93 22.20 -2.37
C THR A 66 -11.62 22.65 -1.72
N ARG A 67 -11.54 23.92 -1.30
CA ARG A 67 -10.37 24.47 -0.59
C ARG A 67 -10.06 23.69 0.70
N GLN A 68 -11.09 23.15 1.35
CA GLN A 68 -10.94 22.28 2.52
C GLN A 68 -10.44 20.88 2.13
N GLY A 69 -10.86 20.36 0.96
CA GLY A 69 -10.30 19.14 0.38
C GLY A 69 -8.81 19.25 0.06
N MET A 70 -8.34 20.41 -0.42
CA MET A 70 -6.91 20.64 -0.68
C MET A 70 -6.02 20.45 0.55
N LYS A 71 -6.52 20.74 1.76
CA LYS A 71 -5.79 20.50 3.02
C LYS A 71 -5.44 19.02 3.23
N TYR A 72 -6.24 18.10 2.68
CA TYR A 72 -5.99 16.66 2.77
C TYR A 72 -5.28 16.12 1.52
N ILE A 73 -5.62 16.64 0.35
CA ILE A 73 -5.02 16.22 -0.92
C ILE A 73 -3.53 16.52 -0.95
N PHE A 74 -3.10 17.72 -0.53
CA PHE A 74 -1.71 18.11 -0.66
C PHE A 74 -0.76 17.27 0.21
N PRO A 75 -0.99 17.10 1.54
CA PRO A 75 -0.17 16.19 2.33
C PRO A 75 -0.27 14.74 1.85
N GLY A 76 -1.48 14.28 1.48
CA GLY A 76 -1.68 12.93 0.96
C GLY A 76 -0.87 12.66 -0.31
N ALA A 77 -0.87 13.61 -1.25
CA ALA A 77 -0.09 13.55 -2.48
C ALA A 77 1.42 13.53 -2.21
N VAL A 78 1.90 14.34 -1.27
CA VAL A 78 3.32 14.36 -0.88
C VAL A 78 3.71 13.01 -0.26
N PHE A 79 2.96 12.51 0.72
CA PHE A 79 3.27 11.25 1.39
C PHE A 79 3.19 10.05 0.45
N ILE A 80 2.16 9.96 -0.41
CA ILE A 80 2.02 8.83 -1.35
C ILE A 80 3.10 8.85 -2.43
N SER A 81 3.53 10.04 -2.88
CA SER A 81 4.62 10.18 -3.85
C SER A 81 5.95 9.78 -3.23
N LEU A 82 6.26 10.26 -2.03
CA LEU A 82 7.46 9.86 -1.29
C LEU A 82 7.48 8.34 -1.04
N TYR A 83 6.35 7.78 -0.57
CA TYR A 83 6.20 6.33 -0.41
C TYR A 83 6.50 5.59 -1.72
N ASN A 84 5.94 6.02 -2.86
CA ASN A 84 6.17 5.34 -4.12
C ASN A 84 7.61 5.47 -4.62
N ILE A 85 8.27 6.62 -4.41
CA ILE A 85 9.69 6.78 -4.75
C ILE A 85 10.53 5.81 -3.92
N PHE A 86 10.34 5.76 -2.60
CA PHE A 86 11.06 4.83 -1.73
C PHE A 86 10.73 3.37 -2.03
N PHE A 87 9.48 3.08 -2.40
CA PHE A 87 9.05 1.78 -2.87
C PHE A 87 9.83 1.34 -4.10
N PHE A 88 9.88 2.16 -5.15
CA PHE A 88 10.59 1.78 -6.38
C PHE A 88 12.09 1.68 -6.17
N VAL A 89 12.67 2.59 -5.38
CA VAL A 89 14.08 2.56 -4.97
C VAL A 89 14.40 1.29 -4.16
N GLY A 90 13.50 0.89 -3.26
CA GLY A 90 13.64 -0.30 -2.43
C GLY A 90 13.46 -1.59 -3.21
N THR A 91 12.54 -1.63 -4.18
CA THR A 91 12.39 -2.78 -5.08
C THR A 91 13.51 -2.87 -6.10
N ASP A 92 14.07 -1.75 -6.55
CA ASP A 92 15.22 -1.74 -7.46
C ASP A 92 16.44 -2.38 -6.80
N ARG A 93 16.77 -1.94 -5.57
CA ARG A 93 17.94 -2.42 -4.82
C ARG A 93 17.74 -3.70 -4.01
N GLY A 94 16.53 -4.21 -3.92
CA GLY A 94 16.23 -5.40 -3.11
C GLY A 94 15.33 -6.38 -3.84
N SER A 95 15.09 -7.53 -3.21
CA SER A 95 14.16 -8.52 -3.72
C SER A 95 12.71 -8.02 -3.66
N ALA A 96 11.98 -8.17 -4.76
CA ALA A 96 10.55 -7.88 -4.84
C ALA A 96 9.74 -8.68 -3.80
N SER A 97 10.17 -9.92 -3.52
CA SER A 97 9.54 -10.80 -2.54
C SER A 97 9.72 -10.27 -1.12
N VAL A 98 10.92 -9.80 -0.78
CA VAL A 98 11.22 -9.23 0.55
C VAL A 98 10.45 -7.92 0.75
N GLY A 99 10.47 -7.01 -0.23
CA GLY A 99 9.70 -5.77 -0.17
C GLY A 99 8.19 -6.00 -0.04
N GLY A 100 7.66 -6.97 -0.79
CA GLY A 100 6.25 -7.36 -0.77
C GLY A 100 5.78 -8.02 0.53
N ILE A 101 6.68 -8.43 1.42
CA ILE A 101 6.35 -8.99 2.75
C ILE A 101 6.64 -7.98 3.86
N ILE A 102 7.77 -7.27 3.80
CA ILE A 102 8.17 -6.28 4.82
C ILE A 102 7.16 -5.14 4.86
N VAL A 103 6.83 -4.52 3.73
CA VAL A 103 5.98 -3.31 3.74
C VAL A 103 4.58 -3.59 4.29
N PRO A 104 3.85 -4.64 3.88
CA PRO A 104 2.54 -4.94 4.46
C PRO A 104 2.61 -5.37 5.94
N THR A 105 3.72 -5.94 6.40
CA THR A 105 3.90 -6.33 7.81
C THR A 105 4.14 -5.12 8.70
N PHE A 106 4.96 -4.16 8.25
CA PHE A 106 5.30 -2.96 9.02
C PHE A 106 4.21 -1.88 8.95
N ASN A 107 3.44 -1.80 7.85
CA ASN A 107 2.38 -0.80 7.69
C ASN A 107 1.39 -0.76 8.87
N PRO A 108 0.79 -1.89 9.32
CA PRO A 108 -0.09 -1.91 10.49
C PRO A 108 0.60 -1.45 11.78
N ILE A 109 1.87 -1.79 11.98
CA ILE A 109 2.64 -1.43 13.18
C ILE A 109 2.89 0.07 13.23
N ILE A 110 3.41 0.62 12.13
CA ILE A 110 3.66 2.06 12.02
C ILE A 110 2.34 2.83 12.10
N THR A 111 1.30 2.36 11.41
CA THR A 111 -0.03 2.99 11.45
C THR A 111 -0.62 2.97 12.85
N PHE A 112 -0.46 1.87 13.60
CA PHE A 112 -0.90 1.75 14.98
C PHE A 112 -0.17 2.76 15.88
N ILE A 113 1.17 2.82 15.80
CA ILE A 113 1.98 3.77 16.56
C ILE A 113 1.57 5.22 16.25
N ILE A 114 1.46 5.58 14.98
CA ILE A 114 1.04 6.92 14.55
C ILE A 114 -0.37 7.24 15.06
N SER A 115 -1.31 6.29 15.00
CA SER A 115 -2.69 6.49 15.47
C SER A 115 -2.77 6.69 16.97
N VAL A 116 -1.96 5.97 17.76
CA VAL A 116 -1.88 6.17 19.21
C VAL A 116 -1.25 7.52 19.55
N LEU A 117 -0.16 7.91 18.87
CA LEU A 117 0.57 9.15 19.17
C LEU A 117 -0.14 10.41 18.68
N LEU A 118 -0.60 10.44 17.42
CA LEU A 118 -1.18 11.62 16.79
C LEU A 118 -2.70 11.72 16.97
N LEU A 119 -3.41 10.60 16.85
CA LEU A 119 -4.88 10.59 16.95
C LEU A 119 -5.38 10.31 18.37
N LYS A 120 -4.48 10.02 19.31
CA LYS A 120 -4.78 9.69 20.71
C LYS A 120 -5.86 8.61 20.84
N GLN A 121 -5.87 7.65 19.92
CA GLN A 121 -6.86 6.58 19.95
C GLN A 121 -6.64 5.66 21.16
N VAL A 122 -7.74 5.27 21.80
CA VAL A 122 -7.74 4.28 22.87
C VAL A 122 -7.57 2.89 22.24
N PHE A 123 -6.55 2.16 22.67
CA PHE A 123 -6.27 0.81 22.21
C PHE A 123 -6.57 -0.23 23.31
N TYR A 124 -6.88 -1.43 22.88
CA TYR A 124 -7.18 -2.56 23.75
C TYR A 124 -6.08 -3.62 23.66
N ARG A 125 -6.00 -4.50 24.68
CA ARG A 125 -5.03 -5.61 24.69
C ARG A 125 -5.14 -6.50 23.45
N LYS A 126 -6.35 -6.69 22.92
CA LYS A 126 -6.62 -7.45 21.68
C LYS A 126 -5.93 -6.86 20.45
N ASP A 127 -5.79 -5.53 20.38
CA ASP A 127 -5.18 -4.85 19.23
C ASP A 127 -3.66 -5.12 19.22
N ILE A 128 -3.04 -5.09 20.41
CA ILE A 128 -1.64 -5.47 20.58
C ILE A 128 -1.43 -6.95 20.25
N MET A 129 -2.31 -7.84 20.72
CA MET A 129 -2.22 -9.26 20.38
C MET A 129 -2.33 -9.51 18.88
N GLY A 130 -3.26 -8.83 18.20
CA GLY A 130 -3.38 -8.88 16.74
C GLY A 130 -2.13 -8.37 16.03
N LEU A 131 -1.51 -7.30 16.56
CA LEU A 131 -0.28 -6.75 16.01
C LEU A 131 0.92 -7.70 16.17
N VAL A 132 1.07 -8.31 17.34
CA VAL A 132 2.11 -9.31 17.59
C VAL A 132 1.91 -10.53 16.70
N LEU A 133 0.67 -11.03 16.59
CA LEU A 133 0.36 -12.16 15.69
C LEU A 133 0.67 -11.81 14.23
N GLY A 134 0.25 -10.64 13.75
CA GLY A 134 0.56 -10.17 12.40
C GLY A 134 2.06 -10.05 12.14
N PHE A 135 2.81 -9.50 13.10
CA PHE A 135 4.26 -9.41 13.01
C PHE A 135 4.93 -10.79 12.96
N THR A 136 4.53 -11.72 13.85
CA THR A 136 5.07 -13.09 13.85
C THR A 136 4.75 -13.83 12.55
N GLY A 137 3.54 -13.67 12.02
CA GLY A 137 3.17 -14.21 10.70
C GLY A 137 4.03 -13.64 9.58
N GLY A 138 4.28 -12.33 9.58
CA GLY A 138 5.17 -11.67 8.63
C GLY A 138 6.61 -12.22 8.69
N VAL A 139 7.17 -12.38 9.90
CA VAL A 139 8.50 -12.97 10.12
C VAL A 139 8.58 -14.40 9.58
N ILE A 140 7.52 -15.19 9.76
CA ILE A 140 7.43 -16.57 9.27
C ILE A 140 7.37 -16.61 7.74
N VAL A 141 6.51 -15.80 7.12
CA VAL A 141 6.36 -15.74 5.67
C VAL A 141 7.63 -15.22 5.00
N LEU A 142 8.31 -14.27 5.63
CA LEU A 142 9.60 -13.77 5.18
C LEU A 142 10.69 -14.86 5.24
N GLN A 143 10.49 -15.93 6.03
CA GLN A 143 11.54 -16.86 6.42
C GLN A 143 12.78 -16.10 6.88
N ALA A 144 12.60 -15.18 7.84
CA ALA A 144 13.64 -14.25 8.26
C ALA A 144 14.95 -14.93 8.69
N TRP A 145 14.89 -16.20 9.11
CA TRP A 145 16.02 -17.03 9.51
C TRP A 145 16.83 -17.62 8.33
N THR A 146 16.31 -17.61 7.10
CA THR A 146 17.04 -18.08 5.90
C THR A 146 17.61 -16.94 5.07
N LEU A 147 17.18 -15.70 5.33
CA LEU A 147 17.65 -14.52 4.61
C LEU A 147 19.09 -14.19 5.00
N SER A 148 20.01 -14.35 4.07
CA SER A 148 21.36 -13.81 4.20
C SER A 148 21.34 -12.30 3.95
N LEU A 149 22.26 -11.56 4.58
CA LEU A 149 22.39 -10.11 4.38
C LEU A 149 22.56 -9.76 2.89
N GLU A 150 23.20 -10.65 2.11
CA GLU A 150 23.34 -10.52 0.66
C GLU A 150 22.00 -10.57 -0.09
N GLN A 151 21.06 -11.43 0.29
CA GLN A 151 19.73 -11.50 -0.35
C GLN A 151 18.83 -10.31 -0.01
N MET A 152 19.16 -9.55 1.03
CA MET A 152 18.44 -8.34 1.40
C MET A 152 18.92 -7.11 0.63
N ILE A 153 20.14 -7.14 0.09
CA ILE A 153 20.82 -6.00 -0.54
C ILE A 153 21.10 -6.23 -2.05
N ALA A 154 20.90 -7.46 -2.55
CA ALA A 154 21.04 -7.85 -3.95
C ALA A 154 19.73 -7.75 -4.76
#